data_AF-A0A4Q6APZ1-F1
#
_entry.id   AF-A0A4Q6APZ1-F1
#
_cell.length_a   1.000
_cell.length_b   1.000
_cell.length_c   1.000
_cell.angle_alpha   90.00
_cell.angle_beta   90.00
_cell.angle_gamma   90.00
#
_symmetry.space_group_name_H-M   'P 1'
#
loop_
_entity.id
_entity.type
_entity.pdbx_description
1 polymer ?
#
loop_
_entity_poly.entity_id
_entity_poly.type
_entity_poly.pdbx_seq_one_letter_code
_entity_poly.pdbx_strand_id
1 'polypeptide(L)'
;MARKPASNKEELLVHPITIRVSDATLKRLGQLLSESSCRSTGEVARKLLNKERINCFYRDASMSAPMEELALIRKELKSIGININQQTRYFNAVKSSAEKNFHSDRTVELLLKADAKMERLFALMAKLAEKWLPRS
;
A
#
# COMPACT_ATOMS: atom_id res chain seq x y z
N MET A 1 23.98 -39.54 2.20
CA MET A 1 23.87 -39.20 0.76
C MET A 1 24.90 -38.12 0.43
N ALA A 2 25.79 -38.37 -0.55
CA ALA A 2 26.79 -37.40 -0.98
C ALA A 2 26.13 -36.23 -1.71
N ARG A 3 26.49 -34.99 -1.36
CA ARG A 3 25.97 -33.77 -1.97
C ARG A 3 26.32 -33.75 -3.46
N LYS A 4 25.32 -33.65 -4.34
CA LYS A 4 25.55 -33.46 -5.79
C LYS A 4 26.45 -32.22 -6.00
N PRO A 5 27.51 -32.33 -6.82
CA PRO A 5 28.39 -31.19 -7.09
C PRO A 5 27.59 -30.07 -7.75
N ALA A 6 27.76 -28.83 -7.27
CA ALA A 6 27.13 -27.65 -7.85
C ALA A 6 27.63 -27.45 -9.30
N SER A 7 26.72 -27.21 -10.24
CA SER A 7 27.02 -27.16 -11.67
C SER A 7 27.83 -25.93 -12.09
N ASN A 8 27.70 -24.81 -11.37
CA ASN A 8 28.44 -23.57 -11.61
C ASN A 8 29.51 -23.36 -10.53
N LYS A 9 30.67 -23.98 -10.71
CA LYS A 9 31.80 -23.80 -9.77
C LYS A 9 32.35 -22.37 -9.76
N GLU A 10 32.22 -21.63 -10.86
CA GLU A 10 32.74 -20.27 -11.02
C GLU A 10 31.92 -19.20 -10.27
N GLU A 11 30.63 -19.44 -10.04
CA GLU A 11 29.76 -18.53 -9.27
C GLU A 11 29.80 -18.77 -7.76
N LEU A 12 30.53 -19.80 -7.32
CA LEU A 12 30.66 -20.10 -5.90
C LEU A 12 31.53 -19.04 -5.22
N LEU A 13 31.08 -18.61 -4.04
CA LEU A 13 31.80 -17.66 -3.19
C LEU A 13 32.98 -18.36 -2.48
N VAL A 14 34.03 -18.66 -3.23
CA VAL A 14 35.18 -19.45 -2.76
C VAL A 14 36.27 -18.59 -2.14
N HIS A 15 36.45 -17.35 -2.64
CA HIS A 15 37.57 -16.49 -2.23
C HIS A 15 37.14 -15.45 -1.18
N PRO A 16 37.68 -15.48 0.05
CA PRO A 16 37.40 -14.47 1.06
C PRO A 16 38.14 -13.16 0.72
N ILE A 17 37.43 -12.05 0.83
CA ILE A 17 37.99 -10.70 0.66
C ILE A 17 37.80 -9.94 1.97
N THR A 18 38.91 -9.56 2.61
CA THR A 18 38.90 -8.79 3.86
C THR A 18 39.41 -7.38 3.57
N ILE A 19 38.56 -6.37 3.76
CA ILE A 19 38.87 -4.97 3.45
C ILE A 19 38.68 -4.13 4.71
N ARG A 20 39.62 -3.22 4.97
CA ARG A 20 39.44 -2.16 5.97
C ARG A 20 38.75 -0.97 5.30
N VAL A 21 37.66 -0.50 5.89
CA VAL A 21 36.90 0.66 5.41
C VAL A 21 36.83 1.72 6.49
N SER A 22 36.62 2.97 6.09
CA SER A 22 36.39 4.06 7.03
C SER A 22 35.00 3.96 7.67
N ASP A 23 34.81 4.62 8.82
CA ASP A 23 33.50 4.70 9.48
C ASP A 23 32.41 5.31 8.58
N ALA A 24 32.78 6.30 7.76
CA ALA A 24 31.86 6.92 6.81
C ALA A 24 31.36 5.89 5.78
N THR A 25 32.27 5.06 5.25
CA THR A 25 31.93 3.99 4.33
C THR A 25 31.08 2.91 4.99
N LEU A 26 31.41 2.52 6.23
CA LEU A 26 30.63 1.54 6.98
C LEU A 26 29.19 2.02 7.22
N LYS A 27 29.01 3.28 7.63
CA LYS A 27 27.68 3.90 7.80
C LYS A 27 26.90 3.91 6.48
N ARG A 28 27.54 4.29 5.37
CA ARG A 28 26.91 4.29 4.05
C ARG A 28 26.44 2.90 3.62
N LEU A 29 27.24 1.86 3.85
CA LEU A 29 26.85 0.47 3.57
C LEU A 29 25.72 0.01 4.48
N GLY A 30 25.70 0.44 5.75
CA GLY A 30 24.61 0.17 6.70
C GLY A 30 23.28 0.81 6.28
N GLN A 31 23.31 2.05 5.78
CA GLN A 31 22.14 2.72 5.23
C GLN A 31 21.58 1.95 4.03
N LEU A 32 22.45 1.60 3.06
CA LEU A 32 22.07 0.78 1.90
C LEU A 32 21.51 -0.58 2.31
N LEU A 33 22.05 -1.20 3.37
CA LEU A 33 21.52 -2.46 3.89
C LEU A 33 20.10 -2.28 4.42
N SER A 34 19.83 -1.23 5.20
CA SER A 34 18.51 -0.97 5.78
C SER A 34 17.43 -0.70 4.72
N GLU A 35 17.84 -0.14 3.59
CA GLU A 35 16.95 0.23 2.49
C GLU A 35 16.86 -0.85 1.41
N SER A 36 17.64 -1.93 1.45
CA SER A 36 17.71 -2.89 0.33
C SER A 36 17.23 -4.30 0.66
N SER A 37 17.09 -5.10 -0.38
CA SER A 37 16.83 -6.55 -0.30
C SER A 37 18.00 -7.39 0.24
N CYS A 38 19.13 -6.78 0.58
CA CYS A 38 20.33 -7.51 1.02
C CYS A 38 20.21 -7.95 2.49
N ARG A 39 20.83 -9.09 2.83
CA ARG A 39 20.79 -9.66 4.19
C ARG A 39 21.98 -9.29 5.06
N SER A 40 23.07 -8.81 4.45
CA SER A 40 24.28 -8.43 5.17
C SER A 40 25.05 -7.32 4.44
N THR A 41 25.86 -6.57 5.18
CA THR A 41 26.77 -5.57 4.63
C THR A 41 27.74 -6.18 3.62
N GLY A 42 28.15 -7.43 3.82
CA GLY A 42 29.01 -8.16 2.88
C GLY A 42 28.30 -8.49 1.56
N GLU A 43 26.99 -8.74 1.60
CA GLU A 43 26.20 -8.91 0.38
C GLU A 43 26.06 -7.60 -0.38
N VAL A 44 25.81 -6.48 0.32
CA VAL A 44 25.77 -5.13 -0.29
C VAL A 44 27.10 -4.80 -0.94
N ALA A 45 28.21 -5.00 -0.22
CA ALA A 45 29.56 -4.75 -0.73
C ALA A 45 29.87 -5.63 -1.95
N ARG A 46 29.51 -6.91 -1.92
CA ARG A 46 29.70 -7.82 -3.05
C ARG A 46 28.92 -7.39 -4.28
N LYS A 47 27.63 -7.07 -4.12
CA LYS A 47 26.80 -6.56 -5.23
C LYS A 47 27.38 -5.28 -5.81
N LEU A 48 27.88 -4.38 -4.96
CA LEU A 48 28.53 -3.15 -5.41
C LEU A 48 29.82 -3.42 -6.19
N LEU A 49 30.67 -4.34 -5.73
CA LEU A 49 31.91 -4.75 -6.42
C LEU A 49 31.62 -5.40 -7.78
N ASN A 50 30.59 -6.25 -7.84
CA ASN A 50 30.16 -6.92 -9.07
C ASN A 50 29.31 -6.03 -9.99
N LYS A 51 29.04 -4.77 -9.60
CA LYS A 51 28.13 -3.85 -10.29
C LYS A 51 26.73 -4.43 -10.53
N GLU A 52 26.29 -5.28 -9.62
CA GLU A 52 24.95 -5.88 -9.61
C GLU A 52 23.92 -4.86 -9.13
N ARG A 53 22.67 -5.04 -9.58
CA ARG A 53 21.56 -4.18 -9.15
C ARG A 53 21.22 -4.45 -7.68
N ILE A 54 21.17 -3.36 -6.90
CA ILE A 54 20.66 -3.39 -5.53
C ILE A 54 19.26 -2.80 -5.57
N ASN A 55 18.25 -3.64 -5.35
CA ASN A 55 16.87 -3.18 -5.22
C ASN A 55 16.71 -2.55 -3.84
N CYS A 56 16.52 -1.23 -3.81
CA CYS A 56 16.19 -0.47 -2.62
C CYS A 56 14.67 -0.25 -2.52
N PHE A 57 14.11 -0.52 -1.35
CA PHE A 57 12.72 -0.30 -1.01
C PHE A 57 12.60 1.03 -0.25
N TYR A 58 12.16 2.06 -0.96
CA TYR A 58 11.79 3.31 -0.33
C TYR A 58 10.33 3.21 0.12
N ARG A 59 10.09 3.34 1.43
CA ARG A 59 8.74 3.53 1.93
C ARG A 59 8.38 5.00 1.76
N ASP A 60 7.58 5.30 0.75
CA ASP A 60 7.10 6.67 0.55
C ASP A 60 6.12 7.04 1.67
N ALA A 61 6.63 7.73 2.70
CA ALA A 61 5.86 8.17 3.85
C ALA A 61 4.70 9.11 3.45
N SER A 62 4.81 9.78 2.30
CA SER A 62 3.80 10.72 1.82
C SER A 62 2.49 10.05 1.38
N MET A 63 2.47 8.73 1.20
CA MET A 63 1.28 7.96 0.85
C MET A 63 0.50 7.44 2.06
N SER A 64 1.07 7.52 3.27
CA SER A 64 0.45 6.98 4.48
C SER A 64 -0.84 7.71 4.83
N ALA A 65 -0.81 9.05 4.86
CA ALA A 65 -1.96 9.86 5.24
C ALA A 65 -3.12 9.83 4.21
N PRO A 66 -2.88 9.98 2.88
CA PRO A 66 -3.95 9.81 1.90
C PRO A 66 -4.57 8.41 1.92
N MET A 67 -3.77 7.36 2.14
CA MET A 67 -4.27 5.98 2.19
C MET A 67 -5.13 5.73 3.43
N GLU A 68 -4.77 6.31 4.57
CA GLU A 68 -5.58 6.25 5.80
C GLU A 68 -6.95 6.92 5.62
N GLU A 69 -6.97 8.13 5.03
CA GLU A 69 -8.20 8.84 4.70
C GLU A 69 -9.11 8.05 3.75
N LEU A 70 -8.54 7.40 2.72
CA LEU A 70 -9.29 6.53 1.81
C LEU A 70 -9.89 5.32 2.54
N ALA A 71 -9.14 4.71 3.47
CA ALA A 71 -9.62 3.59 4.27
C ALA A 71 -10.79 3.99 5.18
N LEU A 72 -10.75 5.19 5.77
CA LEU A 72 -11.84 5.74 6.57
C LEU A 72 -13.09 5.97 5.73
N ILE A 73 -12.96 6.65 4.58
CA ILE A 73 -14.10 6.90 3.66
C ILE A 73 -14.73 5.59 3.20
N ARG A 74 -13.91 4.58 2.86
CA ARG A 74 -14.41 3.25 2.50
C ARG A 74 -15.23 2.61 3.61
N LYS A 75 -14.80 2.72 4.87
CA LYS A 75 -15.53 2.19 6.04
C LYS A 75 -16.87 2.88 6.22
N GLU A 76 -16.91 4.20 6.05
CA GLU A 76 -18.14 5.00 6.14
C GLU A 76 -19.12 4.68 5.00
N LEU A 77 -18.65 4.59 3.75
CA LEU A 77 -19.49 4.19 2.62
C LEU A 77 -20.07 2.79 2.81
N LYS A 78 -19.28 1.85 3.35
CA LYS A 78 -19.76 0.50 3.67
C LYS A 78 -20.88 0.52 4.71
N SER A 79 -20.76 1.32 5.78
CA SER A 79 -21.82 1.41 6.80
C SER A 79 -23.08 2.09 6.25
N ILE A 80 -22.94 3.12 5.42
CA ILE A 80 -24.07 3.76 4.73
C ILE A 80 -24.78 2.75 3.82
N GLY A 81 -24.05 1.99 3.01
CA GLY A 81 -24.63 0.97 2.12
C GLY A 81 -25.38 -0.13 2.88
N ILE A 82 -24.83 -0.59 4.01
CA ILE A 82 -25.52 -1.53 4.91
C ILE A 82 -26.82 -0.94 5.46
N ASN A 83 -26.83 0.35 5.81
CA ASN A 83 -28.03 1.01 6.31
C ASN A 83 -29.08 1.22 5.21
N ILE A 84 -28.67 1.60 3.99
CA ILE A 84 -29.56 1.71 2.82
C ILE A 84 -30.25 0.36 2.58
N ASN A 85 -29.47 -0.72 2.51
CA ASN A 85 -30.02 -2.06 2.29
C ASN A 85 -31.03 -2.46 3.38
N GLN A 86 -30.79 -2.08 4.64
CA GLN A 86 -31.75 -2.28 5.71
C GLN A 86 -33.04 -1.48 5.49
N GLN A 87 -32.94 -0.19 5.17
CA GLN A 87 -34.13 0.64 4.90
C GLN A 87 -34.94 0.11 3.72
N THR A 88 -34.28 -0.34 2.65
CA THR A 88 -34.95 -0.96 1.51
C THR A 88 -35.65 -2.27 1.89
N ARG A 89 -35.04 -3.10 2.75
CA ARG A 89 -35.70 -4.32 3.25
C ARG A 89 -36.92 -3.98 4.09
N TYR A 90 -36.84 -2.99 4.97
CA TYR A 90 -37.99 -2.55 5.76
C TYR A 90 -39.10 -2.01 4.85
N PHE A 91 -38.78 -1.09 3.94
CA PHE A 91 -39.73 -0.55 2.95
C PHE A 91 -40.53 -1.65 2.22
N ASN A 92 -39.84 -2.71 1.77
CA ASN A 92 -40.48 -3.83 1.07
C ASN A 92 -41.31 -4.74 1.99
N ALA A 93 -41.00 -4.81 3.29
CA ALA A 93 -41.66 -5.67 4.25
C ALA A 93 -42.96 -5.07 4.81
N VAL A 94 -43.05 -3.73 4.93
CA VAL A 94 -44.23 -3.06 5.49
C VAL A 94 -45.36 -2.94 4.47
N LYS A 95 -46.61 -3.06 4.95
CA LYS A 95 -47.82 -2.93 4.13
C LYS A 95 -48.45 -1.54 4.22
N SER A 96 -48.21 -0.81 5.31
CA SER A 96 -48.72 0.54 5.52
C SER A 96 -48.01 1.55 4.62
N SER A 97 -48.78 2.42 3.96
CA SER A 97 -48.25 3.50 3.12
C SER A 97 -47.46 4.54 3.92
N ALA A 98 -47.87 4.84 5.15
CA ALA A 98 -47.19 5.78 6.03
C ALA A 98 -45.79 5.28 6.44
N GLU A 99 -45.67 4.00 6.79
CA GLU A 99 -44.38 3.39 7.15
C GLU A 99 -43.46 3.26 5.93
N LYS A 100 -44.01 2.98 4.74
CA LYS A 100 -43.26 3.03 3.49
C LYS A 100 -42.68 4.41 3.21
N ASN A 101 -43.48 5.48 3.36
CA ASN A 101 -42.99 6.84 3.17
C ASN A 101 -41.86 7.17 4.16
N PHE A 102 -42.00 6.78 5.43
CA PHE A 102 -40.95 6.95 6.43
C PHE A 102 -39.61 6.29 6.04
N HIS A 103 -39.64 5.02 5.59
CA HIS A 103 -38.43 4.33 5.14
C HIS A 103 -37.87 4.89 3.82
N SER A 104 -38.74 5.39 2.94
CA SER A 104 -38.33 6.07 1.70
C SER A 104 -37.55 7.35 2.03
N ASP A 105 -38.10 8.21 2.88
CA ASP A 105 -37.45 9.47 3.29
C ASP A 105 -36.10 9.19 3.96
N ARG A 106 -36.03 8.18 4.83
CA ARG A 106 -34.78 7.79 5.48
C ARG A 106 -33.75 7.22 4.50
N THR A 107 -34.20 6.57 3.43
CA THR A 107 -33.32 6.10 2.35
C THR A 107 -32.74 7.27 1.56
N VAL A 108 -33.54 8.29 1.26
CA VAL A 108 -33.09 9.52 0.59
C VAL A 108 -32.01 10.23 1.41
N GLU A 109 -32.20 10.37 2.72
CA GLU A 109 -31.18 10.95 3.60
C GLU A 109 -29.85 10.19 3.58
N LEU A 110 -29.91 8.85 3.52
CA LEU A 110 -28.71 8.01 3.44
C LEU A 110 -28.01 8.14 2.08
N LEU A 111 -28.77 8.29 0.99
CA LEU A 111 -28.21 8.54 -0.35
C LEU A 111 -27.50 9.89 -0.39
N LEU A 112 -28.08 10.95 0.18
CA LEU A 112 -27.43 12.27 0.28
C LEU A 112 -26.11 12.20 1.10
N LYS A 113 -26.10 11.41 2.18
CA LYS A 113 -24.87 11.17 2.94
C LYS A 113 -23.82 10.39 2.16
N ALA A 114 -24.23 9.41 1.36
CA ALA A 114 -23.33 8.67 0.49
C ALA A 114 -22.70 9.61 -0.57
N ASP A 115 -23.52 10.47 -1.16
CA ASP A 115 -23.11 11.43 -2.19
C ASP A 115 -22.02 12.38 -1.67
N ALA A 116 -22.23 12.98 -0.50
CA ALA A 116 -21.22 13.84 0.14
C ALA A 116 -19.89 13.10 0.43
N LYS A 117 -19.94 11.79 0.72
CA LYS A 117 -18.72 10.97 0.92
C LYS A 117 -18.05 10.63 -0.41
N MET A 118 -18.82 10.42 -1.48
CA MET A 118 -18.30 10.21 -2.84
C MET A 118 -17.59 11.46 -3.36
N GLU A 119 -18.13 12.65 -3.13
CA GLU A 119 -17.45 13.91 -3.46
C GLU A 119 -16.08 14.04 -2.78
N ARG A 120 -16.02 13.75 -1.47
CA ARG A 120 -14.74 13.74 -0.73
C ARG A 120 -13.76 12.69 -1.27
N LEU A 121 -14.26 11.52 -1.67
CA LEU A 121 -13.45 10.48 -2.31
C LEU A 121 -12.87 10.96 -3.64
N PHE A 122 -13.70 11.53 -4.51
CA PHE A 122 -13.26 12.06 -5.81
C PHE A 122 -12.22 13.16 -5.66
N ALA A 123 -12.40 14.07 -4.71
CA ALA A 123 -11.41 15.12 -4.41
C ALA A 123 -10.05 14.54 -3.98
N LEU A 124 -10.04 13.48 -3.15
CA LEU A 124 -8.79 12.80 -2.77
C LEU A 124 -8.16 12.04 -3.94
N MET A 125 -8.98 11.37 -4.76
CA MET A 125 -8.48 10.69 -5.95
C MET A 125 -7.87 11.67 -6.96
N ALA A 126 -8.47 12.86 -7.15
CA ALA A 126 -7.92 13.89 -8.02
C ALA A 126 -6.54 14.37 -7.55
N LYS A 127 -6.38 14.63 -6.25
CA LYS A 127 -5.08 15.00 -5.66
C LYS A 127 -4.02 13.91 -5.81
N LEU A 128 -4.43 12.64 -5.68
CA LEU A 128 -3.53 11.50 -5.91
C LEU A 128 -3.18 11.36 -7.40
N ALA A 129 -4.15 11.54 -8.29
CA ALA A 129 -3.96 11.53 -9.73
C ALA A 129 -2.95 12.60 -10.18
N GLU A 130 -3.07 13.85 -9.69
CA GLU A 130 -2.12 14.94 -10.00
C GLU A 130 -0.66 14.61 -9.63
N LYS A 131 -0.47 13.85 -8.55
CA LYS A 131 0.87 13.49 -8.07
C LYS A 131 1.48 12.34 -8.85
N TRP A 132 0.67 11.43 -9.40
CA TRP A 132 1.14 10.15 -9.94
C TRP A 132 0.93 9.98 -11.45
N LEU A 133 0.04 10.75 -12.08
CA LEU A 133 -0.05 10.80 -13.53
C LEU A 133 0.91 11.89 -14.03
N PRO A 134 1.88 11.54 -14.89
CA PRO A 134 2.63 12.55 -15.61
C PRO A 134 1.65 13.47 -16.34
N ARG A 135 1.85 14.79 -16.29
CA ARG A 135 1.15 15.69 -17.21
C ARG A 135 1.55 15.26 -18.63
N SER A 136 0.61 14.65 -19.34
CA SER A 136 0.73 14.36 -20.77
C SER A 136 0.82 15.65 -21.57
#